data_AF-A0A2V9U837-F1
#
_entry.id   AF-A0A2V9U837-F1
#
_cell.length_a   1.000
_cell.length_b   1.000
_cell.length_c   1.000
_cell.angle_alpha   90.00
_cell.angle_beta   90.00
_cell.angle_gamma   90.00
#
_symmetry.space_group_name_H-M   'P 1'
#
loop_
_entity.id
_entity.type
_entity.pdbx_description
1 polymer ?
#
loop_
_entity_poly.entity_id
_entity_poly.type
_entity_poly.pdbx_seq_one_letter_code
_entity_poly.pdbx_strand_id
1 'polypeptide(L)' 'MKILLYNPDNGVTRNFMPHLWMFLLQALTPPGHEVVLIDGNTQPMDEAEIAQWVDDHNIGLVGIGAMTRMVAKAYRVAD' A
#
# COMPACT_ATOMS: atom_id res chain seq x y z
N MET A 1 -1.54 -10.68 13.02
CA MET A 1 -1.31 -10.76 11.55
C MET A 1 -0.61 -9.48 11.10
N LYS A 2 0.27 -9.57 10.10
CA LYS A 2 0.92 -8.40 9.50
C LYS A 2 0.10 -7.86 8.33
N ILE A 3 -0.22 -6.58 8.36
CA ILE A 3 -1.08 -5.87 7.43
C ILE A 3 -0.24 -4.84 6.68
N LEU A 4 -0.29 -4.85 5.35
CA LEU A 4 0.28 -3.82 4.52
C LEU A 4 -0.81 -2.83 4.10
N LEU A 5 -0.60 -1.55 4.35
CA LEU A 5 -1.37 -0.47 3.73
C LEU A 5 -0.47 0.17 2.66
N TYR A 6 -0.78 -0.09 1.40
CA TYR A 6 0.02 0.31 0.25
C TYR A 6 -0.68 1.39 -0.54
N ASN A 7 0.04 2.48 -0.82
CA ASN A 7 -0.37 3.49 -1.76
C ASN A 7 0.54 3.43 -2.99
N PRO A 8 0.08 2.95 -4.15
CA PRO A 8 0.94 2.81 -5.32
C PRO A 8 1.45 4.16 -5.86
N ASP A 9 2.59 4.12 -6.55
CA ASP A 9 3.11 5.28 -7.27
C ASP A 9 2.11 5.74 -8.34
N ASN A 10 1.70 7.00 -8.27
CA ASN A 10 0.73 7.59 -9.18
C ASN A 10 1.36 8.12 -10.49
N GLY A 11 2.69 8.05 -10.61
CA GLY A 11 3.44 8.50 -11.79
C GLY A 11 3.46 10.02 -11.96
N VAL A 12 2.98 10.78 -10.97
CA VAL A 12 3.01 12.25 -10.96
C VAL A 12 4.20 12.69 -10.12
N THR A 13 5.24 13.18 -10.78
CA THR A 13 6.42 13.73 -10.12
C THR A 13 6.05 14.90 -9.20
N ARG A 14 6.58 14.90 -7.97
CA ARG A 14 6.36 15.94 -6.93
C ARG A 14 4.92 16.03 -6.39
N ASN A 15 4.13 14.96 -6.52
CA ASN A 15 2.83 14.85 -5.88
C ASN A 15 2.95 14.14 -4.52
N PHE A 16 3.18 14.90 -3.45
CA PHE A 16 3.33 14.39 -2.08
C PHE A 16 2.04 14.51 -1.29
N MET A 17 0.90 14.19 -1.91
CA MET A 17 -0.39 14.30 -1.22
C MET A 17 -0.39 13.36 -0.01
N PRO A 18 -0.58 13.86 1.22
CA PRO A 18 -0.57 13.00 2.40
C PRO A 18 -1.74 12.02 2.36
N HIS A 19 -1.41 10.73 2.34
CA HIS A 19 -2.36 9.63 2.32
C HIS A 19 -2.90 9.34 3.73
N LEU A 20 -3.72 10.26 4.27
CA LEU A 20 -4.25 10.21 5.65
C LEU A 20 -4.91 8.87 6.00
N TRP A 21 -5.54 8.21 5.02
CA TRP A 21 -6.24 6.94 5.21
C TRP A 21 -5.33 5.86 5.80
N MET A 22 -4.05 5.79 5.40
CA MET A 22 -3.10 4.79 5.90
C MET A 22 -2.88 4.95 7.40
N PHE A 23 -2.64 6.19 7.84
CA PHE A 23 -2.44 6.52 9.24
C PHE A 23 -3.70 6.32 10.07
N LEU A 24 -4.86 6.68 9.53
CA LEU A 24 -6.14 6.47 10.20
C LEU A 24 -6.43 4.98 10.41
N LEU A 25 -6.26 4.15 9.37
CA LEU A 25 -6.48 2.71 9.48
C LEU A 25 -5.46 2.05 10.41
N GLN A 26 -4.19 2.49 10.41
CA GLN A 26 -3.21 2.05 11.40
C GLN A 26 -3.68 2.36 12.83
N ALA A 27 -4.15 3.58 13.08
CA ALA A 27 -4.64 4.00 14.39
C ALA A 27 -5.90 3.25 14.85
N LEU A 28 -6.76 2.83 13.91
CA LEU A 28 -7.98 2.08 14.18
C LEU A 28 -7.78 0.56 14.20
N THR A 29 -6.61 0.06 13.78
CA THR A 29 -6.34 -1.37 13.74
C THR A 29 -6.33 -1.94 15.15
N PRO A 30 -7.12 -2.99 15.45
CA PRO A 30 -7.12 -3.61 16.76
C PRO A 30 -5.72 -4.09 17.20
N PRO A 31 -5.43 -4.11 18.52
CA PRO A 31 -4.17 -4.65 19.01
C PRO A 31 -4.00 -6.14 18.63
N GLY A 32 -2.75 -6.59 18.47
CA GLY A 32 -2.42 -7.94 18.00
C GLY A 32 -2.17 -8.04 16.48
N HIS A 33 -2.29 -6.93 15.76
CA HIS A 33 -1.91 -6.80 14.37
C HIS A 33 -0.72 -5.84 14.22
N GLU A 34 0.22 -6.18 13.33
CA GLU A 34 1.31 -5.30 12.92
C GLU A 34 0.89 -4.60 11.63
N VAL A 35 1.02 -3.28 11.54
CA VAL A 35 0.64 -2.50 10.35
C VAL A 35 1.88 -1.84 9.77
N VAL A 36 2.17 -2.15 8.50
CA VAL A 36 3.25 -1.54 7.72
C VAL A 36 2.64 -0.63 6.66
N LEU A 37 3.27 0.54 6.44
CA LEU A 37 2.82 1.53 5.47
C LEU A 37 3.88 1.65 4.37
N ILE A 38 3.46 1.58 3.10
CA ILE A 38 4.33 1.85 1.94
C ILE A 38 3.67 2.92 1.07
N ASP A 39 4.40 4.00 0.80
CA ASP A 39 4.03 5.01 -0.19
C ASP A 39 4.91 4.87 -1.42
N GLY A 40 4.33 4.40 -2.52
CA GLY A 40 4.98 4.22 -3.80
C GLY A 40 5.52 5.52 -4.40
N ASN A 41 5.01 6.69 -3.98
CA ASN A 41 5.53 7.98 -4.44
C ASN A 41 6.88 8.33 -3.80
N THR A 42 7.20 7.77 -2.62
CA THR A 42 8.49 7.94 -1.95
C THR A 42 9.43 6.77 -2.23
N GLN A 43 8.88 5.57 -2.36
CA GLN A 43 9.60 4.36 -2.68
C GLN A 43 8.93 3.67 -3.88
N PRO A 44 9.34 4.00 -5.12
CA PRO A 44 8.81 3.37 -6.31
C PRO A 44 9.03 1.86 -6.25
N MET A 45 7.95 1.12 -6.47
CA MET A 45 7.96 -0.34 -6.63
C MET A 45 7.07 -0.68 -7.81
N ASP A 46 7.53 -1.60 -8.65
CA ASP A 46 6.68 -2.23 -9.66
C ASP A 46 5.79 -3.34 -9.06
N GLU A 47 4.97 -3.97 -9.91
CA GLU A 47 4.00 -4.99 -9.49
C GLU A 47 4.71 -6.28 -8.99
N ALA A 48 5.87 -6.63 -9.55
CA ALA A 48 6.62 -7.80 -9.15
C ALA A 48 7.39 -7.56 -7.84
N GLU A 49 7.96 -6.37 -7.68
CA GLU A 49 8.66 -5.96 -6.46
C GLU A 49 7.73 -5.94 -5.25
N ILE A 50 6.52 -5.39 -5.39
CA ILE A 50 5.56 -5.34 -4.27
C ILE A 50 5.01 -6.73 -3.92
N ALA A 51 4.78 -7.58 -4.92
CA ALA A 51 4.33 -8.97 -4.70
C ALA A 51 5.40 -9.76 -3.93
N GLN A 52 6.66 -9.70 -4.38
CA GLN A 52 7.76 -10.36 -3.68
C GLN A 52 7.94 -9.81 -2.26
N TRP A 53 7.81 -8.49 -2.08
CA TRP A 53 7.90 -7.88 -0.76
C TRP A 53 6.82 -8.40 0.19
N VAL A 54 5.58 -8.57 -0.29
CA VAL A 54 4.46 -9.15 0.46
C VAL A 54 4.78 -10.55 0.96
N ASP A 55 5.34 -11.40 0.10
CA ASP A 55 5.75 -12.77 0.43
C ASP A 55 6.90 -12.78 1.44
N ASP A 56 7.97 -12.03 1.17
CA ASP A 56 9.16 -11.96 2.01
C ASP A 56 8.84 -11.48 3.43
N HIS A 57 7.84 -10.62 3.57
CA HIS A 57 7.43 -10.04 4.85
C HIS A 57 6.26 -10.78 5.51
N ASN A 58 5.78 -11.89 4.94
CA ASN A 58 4.66 -12.68 5.46
C ASN A 58 3.41 -11.82 5.74
N ILE A 59 3.05 -10.96 4.78
CA ILE A 59 1.87 -10.11 4.89
C ILE A 59 0.62 -10.97 4.73
N GLY A 60 -0.29 -10.90 5.70
CA GLY A 60 -1.54 -11.66 5.69
C GLY A 60 -2.77 -10.88 5.20
N LEU A 61 -2.63 -9.56 5.06
CA LEU A 61 -3.69 -8.69 4.53
C LEU A 61 -3.07 -7.47 3.86
N VAL A 62 -3.57 -7.09 2.68
CA VAL A 62 -3.16 -5.88 1.97
C VAL A 62 -4.37 -4.96 1.78
N GLY A 63 -4.23 -3.69 2.16
CA GLY A 63 -5.13 -2.61 1.77
C GLY A 63 -4.44 -1.71 0.74
N ILE A 64 -5.01 -1.58 -0.45
CA ILE A 64 -4.44 -0.77 -1.54
C ILE A 64 -5.27 0.50 -1.74
N GLY A 65 -4.64 1.66 -1.61
CA GLY A 65 -5.25 2.94 -1.97
C GLY A 65 -5.20 3.17 -3.47
N ALA A 66 -6.34 3.49 -4.11
CA ALA A 66 -6.36 3.88 -5.52
C ALA A 66 -7.26 5.09 -5.75
N MET A 67 -6.71 6.17 -6.30
CA MET A 67 -7.53 7.22 -6.92
C MET A 67 -7.97 6.75 -8.30
N THR A 68 -9.14 7.18 -8.77
CA THR A 68 -9.91 6.59 -9.91
C THR A 68 -9.17 6.31 -11.23
N ARG A 69 -8.05 6.99 -11.55
CA ARG A 69 -7.18 6.64 -12.70
C ARG A 69 -6.24 5.45 -12.46
N MET A 70 -6.05 5.05 -11.20
CA MET A 70 -5.15 3.98 -10.75
C MET A 70 -5.88 2.70 -10.32
N VAL A 71 -7.21 2.70 -10.32
CA VAL A 71 -8.01 1.56 -9.86
C VAL A 71 -7.69 0.29 -10.65
N ALA A 72 -7.42 0.41 -11.95
CA ALA A 72 -7.00 -0.71 -12.81
C ALA A 72 -5.62 -1.28 -12.44
N LYS A 73 -4.71 -0.46 -11.88
CA LYS A 73 -3.41 -0.94 -11.38
C LYS A 73 -3.56 -1.60 -10.01
N ALA A 74 -4.39 -1.03 -9.13
CA ALA A 74 -4.65 -1.61 -7.82
C ALA A 74 -5.31 -2.99 -7.90
N TYR A 75 -6.26 -3.21 -8.84
CA TYR A 75 -6.82 -4.54 -9.07
C TYR A 75 -5.77 -5.54 -9.57
N ARG A 76 -4.87 -5.14 -10.47
CA ARG A 76 -3.78 -6.01 -10.96
C ARG A 76 -2.74 -6.40 -9.90
N VAL A 77 -2.56 -5.58 -8.87
CA VAL A 77 -1.67 -5.89 -7.74
C VAL A 77 -2.38 -6.76 -6.69
N ALA A 78 -3.72 -6.75 -6.68
CA ALA A 78 -4.52 -7.55 -5.77
C ALA A 78 -4.81 -8.97 -6.28
N ASP A 79 -4.85 -9.16 -7.60
CA ASP A 79 -4.91 -10.45 -8.28
C ASP A 79 -3.55 -11.18 -8.22
#